data_AF-A0A1X2LSK7-F1
#
_entry.id   AF-A0A1X2LSK7-F1
#
_cell.length_a   1.000
_cell.length_b   1.000
_cell.length_c   1.000
_cell.angle_alpha   90.00
_cell.angle_beta   90.00
_cell.angle_gamma   90.00
#
_symmetry.space_group_name_H-M   'P 1'
#
loop_
_entity.id
_entity.type
_entity.pdbx_description
1 polymer ?
#
loop_
_entity_poly.entity_id
_entity_poly.type
_entity_poly.pdbx_seq_one_letter_code
_entity_poly.pdbx_strand_id
1 'polypeptide(L)'
;MTAVADAPQADIEGVAAPRAVVVGIMAGEGVQIGVLLDANAPVSVMTDPLLKVVNSRLRELGETPLEATGRGRWVLCLVDGTPLRATQSLTEQDVYDGDRLWIRFIADTERRSQVIEHISTAVASDLGKRFATIDPIVAVQVGAWMVATGVVLATGVLGWWRWHHNTWLTTIYAAVIGLVVFGVAMLLLMRAKTDADRRVADIMLMSGIVPLTVAAAAAPPGPVGSPQAVLGFGVLTVAAALALRFTGRRLGIYTAIVIIGALTTLAALSRMVAATSAVTLMSSLVLICVVAYHAAPALSRRLAGIRLPVFPSATSRWVFEARPDLPTTVVVSGGGPPTLEGPASVRDVLLQAERARSFLSGLLAGLGVMVVVCMTSLCDPHTGQRWLPLILAGFTSGFLLLRGRSYVDRWQSITLAGTAVIIVAAVVVRYALELSSPLSVSVVAAILVLLPAAGLAAAAHVPNTIYSPLFRKFVEWIEYLCLMPIFPLALWLMNVYAAIRYR
;
A
#
# COMPACT_ATOMS: atom_id res chain seq x y z
N MET A 1 28.67 -56.04 -86.46
CA MET A 1 29.57 -56.28 -85.33
C MET A 1 29.75 -54.97 -84.58
N THR A 2 29.47 -55.02 -83.28
CA THR A 2 29.96 -54.17 -82.16
C THR A 2 29.64 -52.66 -82.20
N ALA A 3 28.66 -52.14 -81.46
CA ALA A 3 28.49 -52.02 -79.99
C ALA A 3 29.19 -50.79 -79.40
N VAL A 4 28.40 -49.82 -78.91
CA VAL A 4 28.65 -49.05 -77.69
C VAL A 4 27.28 -48.80 -77.06
N ALA A 5 27.04 -49.39 -75.89
CA ALA A 5 25.91 -49.10 -75.02
C ALA A 5 26.44 -48.26 -73.86
N ASP A 6 25.89 -47.06 -73.68
CA ASP A 6 26.14 -46.22 -72.51
C ASP A 6 25.53 -46.87 -71.26
N ALA A 7 26.31 -46.90 -70.19
CA ALA A 7 25.87 -47.35 -68.88
C ALA A 7 25.01 -46.26 -68.20
N PRO A 8 23.94 -46.61 -67.46
CA PRO A 8 23.16 -45.64 -66.72
C PRO A 8 23.95 -45.18 -65.49
N GLN A 9 24.09 -43.87 -65.35
CA GLN A 9 24.67 -43.20 -64.20
C GLN A 9 23.66 -43.25 -63.06
N ALA A 10 24.06 -43.80 -61.91
CA ALA A 10 23.21 -43.90 -60.73
C ALA A 10 22.87 -42.49 -60.20
N ASP A 11 21.58 -42.22 -60.07
CA ASP A 11 21.04 -41.04 -59.39
C ASP A 11 21.53 -41.01 -57.94
N ILE A 12 22.36 -40.02 -57.63
CA ILE A 12 22.65 -39.64 -56.25
C ILE A 12 21.47 -38.78 -55.79
N GLU A 13 20.60 -39.36 -54.96
CA GLU A 13 19.50 -38.66 -54.30
C GLU A 13 19.98 -37.34 -53.67
N GLY A 14 19.26 -36.28 -54.00
CA GLY A 14 19.60 -34.91 -53.66
C GLY A 14 19.68 -34.64 -52.16
N VAL A 15 20.67 -33.85 -51.78
CA VAL A 15 20.73 -33.16 -50.49
C VAL A 15 19.49 -32.27 -50.38
N ALA A 16 18.50 -32.69 -49.59
CA ALA A 16 17.32 -31.89 -49.30
C ALA A 16 17.74 -30.59 -48.62
N ALA A 17 17.40 -29.45 -49.22
CA ALA A 17 17.59 -28.15 -48.58
C ALA A 17 16.86 -28.14 -47.22
N PRO A 18 17.45 -27.56 -46.16
CA PRO A 18 16.81 -27.51 -44.85
C PRO A 18 15.49 -26.75 -44.98
N ARG A 19 14.38 -27.47 -44.78
CA ARG A 19 13.05 -26.90 -44.82
C ARG A 19 12.87 -26.13 -43.53
N ALA A 20 12.79 -24.81 -43.62
CA ALA A 20 12.61 -23.94 -42.46
C ALA A 20 11.12 -23.69 -42.19
N VAL A 21 10.78 -23.56 -40.91
CA VAL A 21 9.45 -23.15 -40.43
C VAL A 21 9.59 -21.93 -39.52
N VAL A 22 8.74 -20.92 -39.73
CA VAL A 22 8.66 -19.69 -38.95
C VAL A 22 7.61 -19.85 -37.87
N VAL A 23 8.03 -19.87 -36.61
CA VAL A 23 7.15 -20.02 -35.44
C VAL A 23 7.23 -18.84 -34.50
N GLY A 24 6.12 -18.52 -33.85
CA GLY A 24 6.04 -17.56 -32.76
C GLY A 24 6.30 -18.21 -31.41
N ILE A 25 7.43 -17.91 -30.78
CA ILE A 25 7.79 -18.46 -29.47
C ILE A 25 7.27 -17.53 -28.37
N MET A 26 6.39 -18.07 -27.54
CA MET A 26 5.86 -17.42 -26.34
C MET A 26 6.80 -17.67 -25.16
N ALA A 27 7.31 -16.60 -24.56
CA ALA A 27 8.24 -16.62 -23.43
C ALA A 27 7.82 -15.62 -22.32
N GLY A 28 8.11 -15.97 -21.06
CA GLY A 28 7.89 -15.09 -19.91
C GLY A 28 6.43 -14.70 -19.67
N GLU A 29 6.17 -13.44 -19.30
CA GLU A 29 4.83 -12.84 -19.13
C GLU A 29 4.13 -12.52 -20.47
N GLY A 30 4.28 -13.38 -21.49
CA GLY A 30 3.53 -13.29 -22.75
C GLY A 30 4.22 -12.57 -23.91
N VAL A 31 5.55 -12.47 -23.90
CA VAL A 31 6.33 -11.92 -25.03
C VAL A 31 6.34 -12.95 -26.17
N GLN A 32 6.01 -12.51 -27.39
CA GLN A 32 6.09 -13.33 -28.60
C GLN A 32 7.32 -12.95 -29.41
N ILE A 33 8.17 -13.94 -29.72
CA ILE A 33 9.38 -13.76 -30.54
C ILE A 33 9.26 -14.67 -31.76
N GLY A 34 9.25 -14.07 -32.96
CA GLY A 34 9.30 -14.85 -34.21
C GLY A 34 10.69 -15.41 -34.44
N VAL A 35 10.79 -16.73 -34.64
CA VAL A 35 12.06 -17.42 -34.89
C VAL A 35 11.89 -18.38 -36.05
N LEU A 36 12.92 -18.46 -36.90
CA LEU A 36 13.02 -19.43 -37.97
C LEU A 36 13.75 -20.68 -37.45
N LEU A 37 13.09 -21.82 -37.55
CA LEU A 37 13.53 -23.11 -37.04
C LEU A 37 13.62 -24.12 -38.19
N ASP A 38 14.62 -25.00 -38.16
CA ASP A 38 14.69 -26.16 -39.06
C ASP A 38 13.56 -27.16 -38.77
N ALA A 39 12.69 -27.38 -39.75
CA ALA A 39 11.51 -28.22 -39.62
C ALA A 39 11.83 -29.72 -39.57
N ASN A 40 12.99 -30.12 -40.08
CA ASN A 40 13.40 -31.53 -40.19
C ASN A 40 14.35 -31.94 -39.05
N ALA A 41 14.95 -30.99 -38.34
CA ALA A 41 15.79 -31.28 -37.20
C ALA A 41 14.95 -31.68 -35.97
N PRO A 42 15.46 -32.60 -35.12
CA PRO A 42 14.78 -32.97 -33.88
C PRO A 42 14.77 -31.81 -32.89
N VAL A 43 13.63 -31.64 -32.19
CA VAL A 43 13.36 -30.53 -31.27
C VAL A 43 14.43 -30.36 -30.18
N SER A 44 15.02 -31.46 -29.71
CA SER A 44 16.10 -31.45 -28.70
C SER A 44 17.33 -30.64 -29.10
N VAL A 45 17.72 -30.67 -30.37
CA VAL A 45 18.92 -29.97 -30.87
C VAL A 45 18.70 -28.46 -30.92
N MET A 46 17.44 -28.05 -31.07
CA MET A 46 17.05 -26.67 -31.33
C MET A 46 16.70 -25.89 -30.07
N THR A 47 16.29 -26.61 -29.01
CA THR A 47 15.77 -26.00 -27.77
C THR A 47 16.83 -25.16 -27.04
N ASP A 48 18.07 -25.65 -26.90
CA ASP A 48 19.14 -24.93 -26.20
C ASP A 48 19.63 -23.67 -26.96
N PRO A 49 19.90 -23.73 -28.29
CA PRO A 49 20.19 -22.53 -29.08
C PRO A 49 19.05 -21.50 -29.05
N LEU A 50 17.80 -21.97 -29.16
CA LEU A 50 16.61 -21.13 -29.12
C LEU A 50 16.48 -20.43 -27.76
N LEU A 51 16.74 -21.12 -26.65
CA LEU A 51 16.74 -20.50 -25.32
C LEU A 51 17.76 -19.37 -25.20
N LYS A 52 18.95 -19.51 -25.80
CA LYS A 52 19.97 -18.44 -25.84
C LYS A 52 19.47 -17.22 -26.62
N VAL A 53 18.84 -17.44 -27.78
CA VAL A 53 18.28 -16.36 -28.62
C VAL A 53 17.15 -15.65 -27.88
N VAL A 54 16.19 -16.41 -27.33
CA VAL A 54 15.07 -15.87 -26.54
C VAL A 54 15.56 -15.07 -25.35
N ASN A 55 16.52 -15.58 -24.58
CA ASN A 55 17.08 -14.86 -23.43
C ASN A 55 17.87 -13.60 -23.83
N SER A 56 18.49 -13.57 -25.01
CA SER A 56 19.12 -12.33 -25.51
C SER A 56 18.06 -11.26 -25.80
N ARG A 57 16.94 -11.64 -26.44
CA ARG A 57 15.84 -10.73 -26.76
C ARG A 57 15.08 -10.27 -25.51
N LEU A 58 14.85 -11.15 -24.54
CA LEU A 58 14.24 -10.76 -23.27
C LEU A 58 15.09 -9.72 -22.55
N ARG A 59 16.43 -9.86 -22.55
CA ARG A 59 17.33 -8.85 -21.98
C ARG A 59 17.29 -7.52 -22.72
N GLU A 60 17.23 -7.53 -24.04
CA GLU A 60 17.06 -6.31 -24.86
C GLU A 60 15.73 -5.60 -24.56
N LEU A 61 14.67 -6.38 -24.28
CA LEU A 61 13.34 -5.88 -23.91
C LEU A 61 13.22 -5.49 -22.43
N GLY A 62 14.26 -5.71 -21.62
CA GLY A 62 14.24 -5.44 -20.17
C GLY A 62 13.38 -6.42 -19.36
N GLU A 63 13.00 -7.55 -19.95
CA GLU A 63 12.22 -8.62 -19.32
C GLU A 63 13.10 -9.64 -18.60
N THR A 64 12.54 -10.34 -17.61
CA THR A 64 13.28 -11.35 -16.85
C THR A 64 13.68 -12.53 -17.75
N PRO A 65 14.97 -12.90 -17.80
CA PRO A 65 15.40 -14.05 -18.60
C PRO A 65 14.82 -15.36 -18.05
N LEU A 66 14.63 -16.31 -18.95
CA LEU A 66 14.21 -17.67 -18.62
C LEU A 66 15.39 -18.43 -18.01
N GLU A 67 15.33 -18.65 -16.69
CA GLU A 67 16.31 -19.42 -15.94
C GLU A 67 15.72 -20.74 -15.42
N ALA A 68 16.52 -21.80 -15.42
CA ALA A 68 16.11 -23.11 -14.94
C ALA A 68 15.96 -23.08 -13.40
N THR A 69 14.73 -23.22 -12.91
CA THR A 69 14.41 -23.23 -11.48
C THR A 69 14.50 -24.64 -10.89
N GLY A 70 15.66 -25.29 -11.06
CA GLY A 70 15.96 -26.61 -10.49
C GLY A 70 16.41 -27.64 -11.53
N ARG A 71 16.25 -28.93 -11.21
CA ARG A 71 16.47 -30.04 -12.15
C ARG A 71 15.24 -30.26 -13.02
N GLY A 72 15.45 -30.28 -14.32
CA GLY A 72 14.40 -30.40 -15.32
C GLY A 72 14.98 -30.14 -16.69
N ARG A 73 14.11 -30.08 -17.70
CA ARG A 73 14.50 -29.77 -19.07
C ARG A 73 13.58 -28.71 -19.65
N TRP A 74 14.13 -27.89 -20.52
CA TRP A 74 13.34 -27.01 -21.36
C TRP A 74 12.68 -27.83 -22.45
N VAL A 75 11.38 -27.59 -22.65
CA VAL A 75 10.59 -28.27 -23.68
C VAL A 75 9.75 -27.22 -24.39
N LEU A 76 9.62 -27.38 -25.70
CA LEU A 76 8.66 -26.64 -26.50
C LEU A 76 7.29 -27.30 -26.36
N CYS A 77 6.29 -26.51 -26.01
CA CYS A 77 4.92 -26.95 -25.83
C CYS A 77 4.02 -26.28 -26.87
N LEU A 78 2.96 -26.97 -27.28
CA LEU A 78 1.87 -26.37 -28.04
C LEU A 78 1.08 -25.38 -27.14
N VAL A 79 0.17 -24.62 -27.75
CA VAL A 79 -0.65 -23.61 -27.05
C VAL A 79 -1.53 -24.24 -25.96
N ASP A 80 -1.93 -25.49 -26.12
CA ASP A 80 -2.69 -26.28 -25.15
C ASP A 80 -1.85 -26.77 -23.94
N GLY A 81 -0.54 -26.53 -23.97
CA GLY A 81 0.40 -26.95 -22.94
C GLY A 81 0.95 -28.38 -23.11
N THR A 82 0.62 -29.08 -24.20
CA THR A 82 1.19 -30.39 -24.48
C THR A 82 2.66 -30.27 -24.91
N PRO A 83 3.58 -31.03 -24.29
CA PRO A 83 4.99 -30.98 -24.63
C PRO A 83 5.27 -31.71 -25.95
N LEU A 84 5.99 -31.03 -26.86
CA LEU A 84 6.55 -31.66 -28.05
C LEU A 84 7.60 -32.71 -27.65
N ARG A 85 7.62 -33.79 -28.42
CA ARG A 85 8.56 -34.90 -28.26
C ARG A 85 9.94 -34.45 -28.74
N ALA A 86 10.92 -34.53 -27.85
CA ALA A 86 12.28 -34.04 -28.08
C ALA A 86 13.05 -34.79 -29.19
N THR A 87 12.65 -36.03 -29.49
CA THR A 87 13.29 -36.90 -30.49
C THR A 87 12.70 -36.76 -31.89
N GLN A 88 11.55 -36.10 -32.04
CA GLN A 88 10.86 -35.92 -33.31
C GLN A 88 11.11 -34.52 -33.86
N SER A 89 10.97 -34.38 -35.18
CA SER A 89 11.07 -33.08 -35.85
C SER A 89 9.80 -32.25 -35.69
N LEU A 90 9.82 -30.98 -36.09
CA LEU A 90 8.64 -30.12 -36.08
C LEU A 90 7.61 -30.56 -37.14
N THR A 91 8.10 -31.03 -38.30
CA THR A 91 7.25 -31.51 -39.39
C THR A 91 6.50 -32.80 -39.01
N GLU A 92 7.15 -33.71 -38.27
CA GLU A 92 6.53 -34.95 -37.77
C GLU A 92 5.46 -34.72 -36.71
N GLN A 93 5.46 -33.55 -36.09
CA GLN A 93 4.53 -33.15 -35.02
C GLN A 93 3.51 -32.12 -35.51
N ASP A 94 3.35 -32.01 -36.83
CA ASP A 94 2.36 -31.15 -37.49
C ASP A 94 2.47 -29.66 -37.08
N VAL A 95 3.69 -29.16 -36.88
CA VAL A 95 3.93 -27.73 -36.63
C VAL A 95 4.19 -27.01 -37.95
N TYR A 96 3.37 -26.00 -38.23
CA TYR A 96 3.38 -25.25 -39.49
C TYR A 96 3.85 -23.80 -39.31
N ASP A 97 4.10 -23.15 -40.44
CA ASP A 97 4.43 -21.72 -40.47
C ASP A 97 3.33 -20.87 -39.83
N GLY A 98 3.74 -20.03 -38.88
CA GLY A 98 2.86 -19.15 -38.12
C GLY A 98 2.37 -19.73 -36.79
N ASP A 99 2.65 -21.00 -36.50
CA ASP A 99 2.24 -21.62 -35.24
C ASP A 99 2.92 -20.99 -34.04
N ARG A 100 2.21 -21.04 -32.91
CA ARG A 100 2.68 -20.47 -31.63
C ARG A 100 3.06 -21.58 -30.68
N LEU A 101 4.31 -21.54 -30.21
CA LEU A 101 4.85 -22.52 -29.27
C LEU A 101 5.25 -21.82 -27.97
N TRP A 102 5.04 -22.49 -26.85
CA TRP A 102 5.52 -22.05 -25.55
C TRP A 102 6.84 -22.71 -25.22
N ILE A 103 7.81 -21.95 -24.76
CA ILE A 103 8.99 -22.55 -24.10
C ILE A 103 8.72 -22.64 -22.59
N ARG A 104 8.72 -23.87 -22.07
CA ARG A 104 8.47 -24.12 -20.64
C ARG A 104 9.55 -25.00 -20.04
N PHE A 105 9.89 -24.72 -18.79
CA PHE A 105 10.75 -25.57 -18.00
C PHE A 105 9.90 -26.65 -17.33
N ILE A 106 10.04 -27.90 -17.76
CA ILE A 106 9.37 -29.04 -17.14
C ILE A 106 10.34 -29.60 -16.10
N ALA A 107 9.97 -29.47 -14.82
CA ALA A 107 10.72 -30.05 -13.72
C ALA A 107 10.73 -31.58 -13.86
N ASP A 108 11.87 -32.19 -13.52
CA ASP A 108 11.99 -33.65 -13.48
C ASP A 108 11.02 -34.25 -12.46
N THR A 109 10.35 -35.34 -12.81
CA THR A 109 9.42 -36.04 -11.91
C THR A 109 10.15 -36.83 -10.83
N GLU A 110 11.43 -37.17 -11.04
CA GLU A 110 12.24 -37.84 -10.03
C GLU A 110 12.70 -36.87 -8.92
N ARG A 111 11.88 -36.77 -7.88
CA ARG A 111 12.23 -36.02 -6.67
C ARG A 111 12.99 -36.92 -5.71
N ARG A 112 14.33 -36.97 -5.81
CA ARG A 112 15.16 -37.62 -4.79
C ARG A 112 15.13 -36.80 -3.50
N SER A 113 14.45 -37.30 -2.48
CA SER A 113 14.57 -36.80 -1.12
C SER A 113 15.90 -37.26 -0.53
N GLN A 114 16.64 -36.35 0.10
CA GLN A 114 17.76 -36.77 0.94
C GLN A 114 17.19 -37.51 2.16
N VAL A 115 17.57 -38.78 2.30
CA VAL A 115 17.31 -39.53 3.55
C VAL A 115 18.39 -39.09 4.54
N ILE A 116 18.00 -38.29 5.52
CA ILE A 116 18.88 -37.87 6.61
C ILE A 116 18.63 -38.81 7.78
N GLU A 117 19.60 -39.66 8.10
CA GLU A 117 19.46 -40.71 9.13
C GLU A 117 19.45 -40.16 10.56
N HIS A 118 20.10 -39.01 10.78
CA HIS A 118 20.15 -38.37 12.09
C HIS A 118 19.08 -37.28 12.23
N ILE A 119 18.22 -37.43 13.25
CA ILE A 119 17.13 -36.49 13.57
C ILE A 119 17.67 -35.08 13.83
N SER A 120 18.82 -34.95 14.51
CA SER A 120 19.46 -33.65 14.77
C SER A 120 19.80 -32.90 13.49
N THR A 121 20.38 -33.59 12.51
CA THR A 121 20.74 -33.03 11.21
C THR A 121 19.50 -32.75 10.36
N ALA A 122 18.48 -33.61 10.44
CA ALA A 122 17.21 -33.40 9.74
C ALA A 122 16.48 -32.16 10.25
N VAL A 123 16.40 -32.00 11.57
CA VAL A 123 15.80 -30.83 12.22
C VAL A 123 16.61 -29.57 11.94
N ALA A 124 17.93 -29.61 12.03
CA ALA A 124 18.78 -28.46 11.71
C ALA A 124 18.66 -28.04 10.23
N SER A 125 18.60 -29.00 9.31
CA SER A 125 18.42 -28.76 7.88
C SER A 125 17.03 -28.19 7.56
N ASP A 126 15.98 -28.71 8.20
CA ASP A 126 14.60 -28.22 7.97
C ASP A 126 14.39 -26.84 8.60
N LEU A 127 14.86 -26.63 9.84
CA LEU A 127 14.81 -25.32 10.50
C LEU A 127 15.65 -24.27 9.79
N GLY A 128 16.86 -24.62 9.33
CA GLY A 128 17.73 -23.71 8.57
C GLY A 128 17.14 -23.27 7.23
N LYS A 129 16.22 -24.06 6.64
CA LYS A 129 15.46 -23.67 5.45
C LYS A 129 14.28 -22.75 5.79
N ARG A 130 13.67 -22.91 6.96
CA ARG A 130 12.50 -22.13 7.39
C ARG A 130 12.86 -20.80 8.05
N PHE A 131 14.00 -20.75 8.74
CA PHE A 131 14.40 -19.61 9.56
C PHE A 131 15.76 -19.09 9.10
N ALA A 132 15.78 -17.86 8.58
CA ALA A 132 17.01 -17.20 8.18
C ALA A 132 17.81 -16.72 9.41
N THR A 133 19.14 -16.83 9.33
CA THR A 133 20.05 -16.20 10.29
C THR A 133 20.07 -14.68 10.11
N ILE A 134 20.49 -13.94 11.14
CA ILE A 134 20.65 -12.48 11.03
C ILE A 134 21.72 -12.16 9.99
N ASP A 135 21.26 -11.56 8.89
CA ASP A 135 22.13 -10.99 7.85
C ASP A 135 22.68 -9.63 8.33
N PRO A 136 23.93 -9.26 7.99
CA PRO A 136 24.44 -7.90 8.16
C PRO A 136 23.45 -6.78 7.79
N ILE A 137 22.66 -6.94 6.73
CA ILE A 137 21.63 -5.96 6.32
C ILE A 137 20.57 -5.78 7.42
N VAL A 138 20.10 -6.88 7.99
CA VAL A 138 19.10 -6.87 9.06
C VAL A 138 19.70 -6.27 10.33
N ALA A 139 20.96 -6.60 10.65
CA ALA A 139 21.66 -6.04 11.80
C ALA A 139 21.77 -4.50 11.72
N VAL A 140 22.09 -3.95 10.53
CA VAL A 140 22.13 -2.49 10.31
C VAL A 140 20.73 -1.87 10.45
N GLN A 141 19.69 -2.52 9.93
CA GLN A 141 18.31 -2.03 10.10
C GLN A 141 17.86 -2.02 11.56
N VAL A 142 18.22 -3.05 12.33
CA VAL A 142 17.95 -3.10 13.78
C VAL A 142 18.70 -1.97 14.50
N GLY A 143 19.99 -1.76 14.20
CA GLY A 143 20.77 -0.65 14.74
C GLY A 143 20.14 0.72 14.42
N ALA A 144 19.64 0.89 13.19
CA ALA A 144 18.92 2.09 12.79
C ALA A 144 17.63 2.29 13.60
N TRP A 145 16.86 1.24 13.86
CA TRP A 145 15.69 1.32 14.74
C TRP A 145 16.08 1.69 16.17
N MET A 146 17.15 1.13 16.72
CA MET A 146 17.62 1.48 18.07
C MET A 146 17.97 2.97 18.19
N VAL A 147 18.69 3.51 17.19
CA VAL A 147 19.02 4.94 17.14
C VAL A 147 17.75 5.77 16.99
N ALA A 148 16.84 5.40 16.09
CA ALA A 148 15.57 6.10 15.90
C ALA A 148 14.74 6.14 17.18
N THR A 149 14.65 5.02 17.91
CA THR A 149 13.97 4.96 19.21
C THR A 149 14.66 5.86 20.24
N GLY A 150 15.99 5.85 20.31
CA GLY A 150 16.76 6.74 21.19
C GLY A 150 16.48 8.22 20.90
N VAL A 151 16.44 8.61 19.62
CA VAL A 151 16.13 9.99 19.18
C VAL A 151 14.72 10.39 19.58
N VAL A 152 13.74 9.52 19.37
CA VAL A 152 12.33 9.78 19.73
C VAL A 152 12.19 9.91 21.26
N LEU A 153 12.81 9.02 22.03
CA LEU A 153 12.77 9.06 23.50
C LEU A 153 13.45 10.32 24.05
N ALA A 154 14.65 10.66 23.54
CA ALA A 154 15.36 11.88 23.93
C ALA A 154 14.51 13.13 23.62
N THR A 155 13.89 13.17 22.45
CA THR A 155 12.98 14.27 22.07
C THR A 155 11.75 14.32 22.98
N GLY A 156 11.19 13.17 23.36
CA GLY A 156 10.08 13.08 24.31
C GLY A 156 10.43 13.66 25.68
N VAL A 157 11.62 13.36 26.20
CA VAL A 157 12.14 13.94 27.45
C VAL A 157 12.30 15.46 27.33
N LEU A 158 12.84 15.95 26.22
CA LEU A 158 12.97 17.39 25.97
C LEU A 158 11.60 18.09 25.86
N GLY A 159 10.61 17.44 25.24
CA GLY A 159 9.24 17.92 25.17
C GLY A 159 8.56 17.97 26.54
N TRP A 160 8.73 16.93 27.35
CA TRP A 160 8.26 16.91 28.75
C TRP A 160 8.90 18.03 29.57
N TRP A 161 10.22 18.24 29.44
CA TRP A 161 10.91 19.35 30.10
C TRP A 161 10.31 20.71 29.71
N ARG A 162 10.04 20.94 28.41
CA ARG A 162 9.45 22.18 27.89
C ARG A 162 8.05 22.45 28.40
N TRP A 163 7.31 21.39 28.76
CA TRP A 163 5.98 21.52 29.34
C TRP A 163 6.01 22.17 30.72
N HIS A 164 7.00 21.79 31.53
CA HIS A 164 7.18 22.31 32.89
C HIS A 164 8.05 23.58 32.96
N HIS A 165 8.97 23.76 32.01
CA HIS A 165 9.97 24.82 32.04
C HIS A 165 9.99 25.61 30.73
N ASN A 166 9.89 26.94 30.83
CA ASN A 166 9.99 27.85 29.69
C ASN A 166 11.46 28.21 29.42
N THR A 167 12.26 27.24 28.99
CA THR A 167 13.70 27.40 28.73
C THR A 167 14.01 27.08 27.26
N TRP A 168 15.00 27.77 26.69
CA TRP A 168 15.47 27.55 25.31
C TRP A 168 16.22 26.22 25.12
N LEU A 169 16.54 25.52 26.20
CA LEU A 169 17.25 24.25 26.19
C LEU A 169 16.59 23.23 25.25
N THR A 170 15.27 23.04 25.37
CA THR A 170 14.52 22.11 24.50
C THR A 170 14.67 22.49 23.03
N THR A 171 14.53 23.76 22.68
CA THR A 171 14.65 24.26 21.31
C THR A 171 16.04 23.97 20.74
N ILE A 172 17.10 24.31 21.48
CA ILE A 172 18.49 24.17 21.03
C ILE A 172 18.84 22.68 20.86
N TYR A 173 18.62 21.85 21.90
CA TYR A 173 18.99 20.44 21.83
C TYR A 173 18.15 19.66 20.81
N ALA A 174 16.85 19.92 20.72
CA ALA A 174 16.01 19.27 19.71
C ALA A 174 16.40 19.71 18.29
N ALA A 175 16.77 20.99 18.09
CA ALA A 175 17.24 21.47 16.79
C ALA A 175 18.57 20.79 16.39
N VAL A 176 19.53 20.67 17.32
CA VAL A 176 20.82 20.01 17.08
C VAL A 176 20.61 18.53 16.75
N ILE A 177 19.81 17.81 17.55
CA ILE A 177 19.49 16.39 17.29
C ILE A 177 18.81 16.26 15.93
N GLY A 178 17.82 17.10 15.62
CA GLY A 178 17.13 17.10 14.35
C GLY A 178 18.08 17.31 13.17
N LEU A 179 18.94 18.34 13.24
CA LEU A 179 19.90 18.66 12.18
C LEU A 179 20.92 17.54 11.95
N VAL A 180 21.44 16.93 13.02
CA VAL A 180 22.37 15.79 12.92
C VAL A 180 21.68 14.59 12.28
N VAL A 181 20.49 14.21 12.75
CA VAL A 181 19.77 13.03 12.24
C VAL A 181 19.31 13.25 10.80
N PHE A 182 18.81 14.44 10.44
CA PHE A 182 18.49 14.78 9.05
C PHE A 182 19.74 14.77 8.16
N GLY A 183 20.88 15.29 8.64
CA GLY A 183 22.14 15.23 7.93
C GLY A 183 22.57 13.79 7.64
N VAL A 184 22.51 12.91 8.64
CA VAL A 184 22.80 11.47 8.48
C VAL A 184 21.80 10.82 7.52
N ALA A 185 20.50 11.10 7.65
CA ALA A 185 19.48 10.56 6.76
C ALA A 185 19.73 10.95 5.30
N MET A 186 20.07 12.22 5.05
CA MET A 186 20.37 12.72 3.70
C MET A 186 21.63 12.07 3.13
N LEU A 187 22.70 11.96 3.93
CA LEU A 187 23.94 11.28 3.52
C LEU A 187 23.68 9.80 3.16
N LEU A 188 22.85 9.11 3.94
CA LEU A 188 22.45 7.73 3.67
C LEU A 188 21.61 7.64 2.39
N LEU A 189 20.65 8.55 2.17
CA LEU A 189 19.84 8.60 0.95
C LEU A 189 20.70 8.86 -0.30
N MET A 190 21.68 9.76 -0.22
CA MET A 190 22.59 10.07 -1.34
C MET A 190 23.51 8.89 -1.68
N ARG A 191 23.88 8.08 -0.70
CA ARG A 191 24.74 6.90 -0.89
C ARG A 191 23.96 5.62 -1.22
N ALA A 192 22.65 5.61 -1.00
CA ALA A 192 21.85 4.41 -1.10
C ALA A 192 21.71 3.93 -2.55
N LYS A 193 22.24 2.73 -2.82
CA LYS A 193 22.13 2.06 -4.13
C LYS A 193 21.08 0.98 -4.13
N THR A 194 20.90 0.30 -3.00
CA THR A 194 19.92 -0.78 -2.85
C THR A 194 18.68 -0.32 -2.08
N ASP A 195 17.58 -1.05 -2.23
CA ASP A 195 16.37 -0.77 -1.46
C ASP A 195 16.53 -0.99 0.04
N ALA A 196 17.43 -1.89 0.43
CA ALA A 196 17.79 -2.12 1.83
C ALA A 196 18.47 -0.89 2.45
N ASP A 197 19.42 -0.28 1.74
CA ASP A 197 20.08 0.96 2.19
C ASP A 197 19.06 2.10 2.34
N ARG A 198 18.14 2.22 1.35
CA ARG A 198 17.07 3.22 1.40
C ARG A 198 16.13 3.00 2.58
N ARG A 199 15.90 1.75 3.03
CA ARG A 199 15.06 1.48 4.22
C ARG A 199 15.70 2.04 5.48
N VAL A 200 17.01 1.89 5.64
CA VAL A 200 17.78 2.46 6.77
C VAL A 200 17.70 3.99 6.74
N ALA A 201 17.91 4.57 5.57
CA ALA A 201 17.83 6.02 5.38
C ALA A 201 16.41 6.57 5.67
N ASP A 202 15.36 5.87 5.25
CA ASP A 202 13.97 6.22 5.57
C ASP A 202 13.68 6.19 7.08
N ILE A 203 14.25 5.21 7.82
CA ILE A 203 14.08 5.11 9.28
C ILE A 203 14.71 6.34 9.95
N MET A 204 15.92 6.71 9.55
CA MET A 204 16.59 7.92 10.03
C MET A 204 15.80 9.19 9.67
N LEU A 205 15.33 9.31 8.43
CA LEU A 205 14.53 10.45 7.98
C LEU A 205 13.26 10.62 8.81
N MET A 206 12.50 9.54 9.01
CA MET A 206 11.29 9.54 9.84
C MET A 206 11.61 9.93 11.30
N SER A 207 12.69 9.40 11.86
CA SER A 207 13.10 9.71 13.23
C SER A 207 13.55 11.16 13.42
N GLY A 208 14.12 11.78 12.38
CA GLY A 208 14.57 13.19 12.40
C GLY A 208 13.42 14.20 12.37
N ILE A 209 12.25 13.82 11.83
CA ILE A 209 11.07 14.70 11.81
C ILE A 209 10.63 15.05 13.24
N VAL A 210 10.68 14.11 14.19
CA VAL A 210 10.22 14.29 15.57
C VAL A 210 11.00 15.39 16.35
N PRO A 211 12.35 15.38 16.41
CA PRO A 211 13.10 16.46 17.04
C PRO A 211 12.92 17.81 16.33
N LEU A 212 12.79 17.82 14.99
CA LEU A 212 12.55 19.06 14.25
C LEU A 212 11.21 19.71 14.64
N THR A 213 10.16 18.92 14.83
CA THR A 213 8.85 19.45 15.23
C THR A 213 8.83 19.94 16.66
N VAL A 214 9.48 19.22 17.59
CA VAL A 214 9.60 19.66 18.98
C VAL A 214 10.46 20.91 19.09
N ALA A 215 11.53 21.04 18.30
CA ALA A 215 12.31 22.26 18.22
C ALA A 215 11.46 23.46 17.76
N ALA A 216 10.69 23.28 16.68
CA ALA A 216 9.79 24.31 16.17
C ALA A 216 8.68 24.68 17.17
N ALA A 217 8.12 23.68 17.86
CA ALA A 217 7.09 23.90 18.89
C ALA A 217 7.64 24.64 20.11
N ALA A 218 8.91 24.40 20.48
CA ALA A 218 9.53 25.00 21.65
C ALA A 218 10.06 26.42 21.41
N ALA A 219 10.23 26.83 20.14
CA ALA A 219 10.84 28.11 19.76
C ALA A 219 10.06 29.36 20.24
N PRO A 220 8.72 29.43 20.17
CA PRO A 220 7.99 30.59 20.69
C PRO A 220 8.16 30.74 22.21
N PRO A 221 8.45 31.96 22.69
CA PRO A 221 8.52 32.22 24.12
C PRO A 221 7.12 32.12 24.75
N GLY A 222 7.04 31.56 25.96
CA GLY A 222 5.82 31.55 26.77
C GLY A 222 5.34 30.15 27.17
N PRO A 223 4.23 30.06 27.93
CA PRO A 223 3.63 28.80 28.31
C PRO A 223 3.11 28.06 27.07
N VAL A 224 3.03 26.73 27.17
CA VAL A 224 2.61 25.88 26.05
C VAL A 224 1.16 26.19 25.69
N GLY A 225 0.91 26.53 24.42
CA GLY A 225 -0.39 26.95 23.94
C GLY A 225 -0.52 26.83 22.42
N SER A 226 -1.49 27.55 21.85
CA SER A 226 -1.77 27.50 20.42
C SER A 226 -0.60 27.96 19.53
N PRO A 227 0.19 29.00 19.84
CA PRO A 227 1.30 29.41 18.97
C PRO A 227 2.37 28.33 18.79
N GLN A 228 2.70 27.62 19.87
CA GLN A 228 3.64 26.51 19.86
C GLN A 228 3.11 25.33 19.02
N ALA A 229 1.81 25.03 19.16
CA ALA A 229 1.16 23.99 18.36
C ALA A 229 1.13 24.36 16.87
N VAL A 230 0.84 25.61 16.50
CA VAL A 230 0.84 26.06 15.09
C VAL A 230 2.23 25.86 14.47
N LEU A 231 3.31 26.30 15.12
CA LEU A 231 4.65 26.13 14.56
C LEU A 231 5.10 24.67 14.55
N GLY A 232 4.89 23.93 15.64
CA GLY A 232 5.28 22.52 15.73
C GLY A 232 4.60 21.64 14.69
N PHE A 233 3.26 21.68 14.63
CA PHE A 233 2.49 20.89 13.67
C PHE A 233 2.57 21.45 12.25
N GLY A 234 2.80 22.75 12.08
CA GLY A 234 3.05 23.37 10.79
C GLY A 234 4.35 22.82 10.17
N VAL A 235 5.44 22.82 10.95
CA VAL A 235 6.72 22.23 10.54
C VAL A 235 6.59 20.72 10.33
N LEU A 236 5.82 20.00 11.16
CA LEU A 236 5.54 18.58 10.97
C LEU A 236 4.92 18.31 9.60
N THR A 237 3.91 19.11 9.25
CA THR A 237 3.16 18.99 8.00
C THR A 237 4.07 19.25 6.81
N VAL A 238 4.85 20.34 6.85
CA VAL A 238 5.78 20.70 5.77
C VAL A 238 6.88 19.64 5.62
N ALA A 239 7.51 19.22 6.72
CA ALA A 239 8.58 18.21 6.70
C ALA A 239 8.07 16.87 6.14
N ALA A 240 6.90 16.40 6.58
CA ALA A 240 6.29 15.18 6.06
C ALA A 240 5.87 15.29 4.59
N ALA A 241 5.34 16.45 4.17
CA ALA A 241 4.97 16.68 2.76
C ALA A 241 6.20 16.74 1.85
N LEU A 242 7.30 17.35 2.30
CA LEU A 242 8.57 17.35 1.57
C LEU A 242 9.19 15.94 1.50
N ALA A 243 9.20 15.21 2.61
CA ALA A 243 9.66 13.82 2.63
C ALA A 243 8.84 12.94 1.67
N LEU A 244 7.51 13.09 1.66
CA LEU A 244 6.61 12.42 0.73
C LEU A 244 6.95 12.78 -0.73
N ARG A 245 7.13 14.07 -1.04
CA ARG A 245 7.39 14.58 -2.40
C ARG A 245 8.76 14.12 -2.94
N PHE A 246 9.79 14.15 -2.11
CA PHE A 246 11.16 13.83 -2.57
C PHE A 246 11.48 12.35 -2.55
N THR A 247 10.95 11.58 -1.59
CA THR A 247 11.25 10.14 -1.51
C THR A 247 10.30 9.29 -2.34
N GLY A 248 9.03 9.71 -2.51
CA GLY A 248 7.99 8.90 -3.17
C GLY A 248 7.71 7.55 -2.47
N ARG A 249 8.22 7.36 -1.24
CA ARG A 249 8.18 6.10 -0.48
C ARG A 249 7.32 6.27 0.77
N ARG A 250 6.86 5.14 1.32
CA ARG A 250 6.08 5.07 2.57
C ARG A 250 4.88 6.04 2.59
N LEU A 251 4.21 6.16 1.45
CA LEU A 251 3.18 7.17 1.19
C LEU A 251 2.09 7.19 2.26
N GLY A 252 1.65 6.02 2.75
CA GLY A 252 0.65 5.94 3.81
C GLY A 252 1.05 6.59 5.13
N ILE A 253 2.30 6.40 5.58
CA ILE A 253 2.77 6.96 6.86
C ILE A 253 2.84 8.48 6.78
N TYR A 254 3.50 9.01 5.73
CA TYR A 254 3.62 10.45 5.56
C TYR A 254 2.26 11.12 5.34
N THR A 255 1.33 10.47 4.63
CA THR A 255 -0.03 11.01 4.45
C THR A 255 -0.79 11.10 5.76
N ALA A 256 -0.68 10.09 6.63
CA ALA A 256 -1.27 10.15 7.97
C ALA A 256 -0.71 11.32 8.78
N ILE A 257 0.63 11.49 8.77
CA ILE A 257 1.31 12.59 9.46
C ILE A 257 0.87 13.95 8.90
N VAL A 258 0.78 14.11 7.58
CA VAL A 258 0.34 15.35 6.93
C VAL A 258 -1.10 15.70 7.32
N ILE A 259 -2.02 14.73 7.37
CA ILE A 259 -3.40 14.99 7.78
C ILE A 259 -3.49 15.40 9.25
N ILE A 260 -2.82 14.66 10.15
CA ILE A 260 -2.79 14.97 11.58
C ILE A 260 -2.19 16.37 11.79
N GLY A 261 -1.04 16.63 11.16
CA GLY A 261 -0.35 17.92 11.21
C GLY A 261 -1.20 19.06 10.67
N ALA A 262 -1.78 18.92 9.48
CA ALA A 262 -2.58 19.96 8.84
C ALA A 262 -3.83 20.30 9.65
N LEU A 263 -4.59 19.30 10.10
CA LEU A 263 -5.80 19.50 10.89
C LEU A 263 -5.47 20.13 12.26
N THR A 264 -4.41 19.67 12.91
CA THR A 264 -3.99 20.23 14.21
C THR A 264 -3.45 21.65 14.06
N THR A 265 -2.74 21.95 12.97
CA THR A 265 -2.26 23.31 12.66
C THR A 265 -3.44 24.26 12.41
N LEU A 266 -4.43 23.84 11.61
CA LEU A 266 -5.64 24.63 11.36
C LEU A 266 -6.44 24.88 12.65
N ALA A 267 -6.55 23.87 13.50
CA ALA A 267 -7.20 24.00 14.80
C ALA A 267 -6.43 24.93 15.76
N ALA A 268 -5.12 24.77 15.86
CA ALA A 268 -4.30 25.64 16.69
C ALA A 268 -4.34 27.10 16.18
N LEU A 269 -4.36 27.30 14.86
CA LEU A 269 -4.46 28.61 14.24
C LEU A 269 -5.83 29.26 14.50
N SER A 270 -6.93 28.50 14.39
CA SER A 270 -8.26 29.01 14.70
C SER A 270 -8.40 29.38 16.18
N ARG A 271 -7.85 28.55 17.09
CA ARG A 271 -7.74 28.87 18.52
C ARG A 271 -6.95 30.16 18.76
N MET A 272 -5.85 30.36 18.04
CA MET A 272 -4.98 31.54 18.17
C MET A 272 -5.65 32.83 17.68
N VAL A 273 -6.34 32.79 16.53
CA VAL A 273 -6.92 33.99 15.91
C VAL A 273 -8.29 34.34 16.49
N ALA A 274 -9.15 33.34 16.70
CA ALA A 274 -10.55 33.56 17.07
C ALA A 274 -10.86 33.25 18.54
N ALA A 275 -9.84 32.94 19.36
CA ALA A 275 -9.97 32.56 20.78
C ALA A 275 -11.07 31.51 21.05
N THR A 276 -11.34 30.65 20.06
CA THR A 276 -12.51 29.77 20.00
C THR A 276 -12.52 28.76 21.14
N SER A 277 -13.69 28.42 21.70
CA SER A 277 -13.77 27.43 22.78
C SER A 277 -13.26 26.06 22.33
N ALA A 278 -12.70 25.29 23.28
CA ALA A 278 -12.19 23.95 22.98
C ALA A 278 -13.28 23.02 22.42
N VAL A 279 -14.49 23.10 23.00
CA VAL A 279 -15.66 22.31 22.55
C VAL A 279 -15.99 22.64 21.09
N THR A 280 -16.07 23.93 20.75
CA THR A 280 -16.38 24.33 19.36
C THR A 280 -15.34 23.88 18.35
N LEU A 281 -14.07 23.94 18.73
CA LEU A 281 -12.97 23.55 17.86
C LEU A 281 -12.93 22.02 17.66
N MET A 282 -13.04 21.24 18.73
CA MET A 282 -13.02 19.77 18.64
C MET A 282 -14.25 19.24 17.91
N SER A 283 -15.44 19.80 18.17
CA SER A 283 -16.65 19.45 17.41
C SER A 283 -16.51 19.78 15.93
N SER A 284 -15.93 20.93 15.58
CA SER A 284 -15.68 21.28 14.17
C SER A 284 -14.69 20.33 13.50
N LEU A 285 -13.62 19.91 14.20
CA LEU A 285 -12.65 18.94 13.70
C LEU A 285 -13.29 17.57 13.44
N VAL A 286 -14.18 17.12 14.32
CA VAL A 286 -14.94 15.88 14.13
C VAL A 286 -15.76 15.95 12.84
N LEU A 287 -16.51 17.05 12.64
CA LEU A 287 -17.32 17.23 11.43
C LEU A 287 -16.45 17.26 10.16
N ILE A 288 -15.30 17.95 10.21
CA ILE A 288 -14.32 17.94 9.12
C ILE A 288 -13.83 16.51 8.85
N CYS A 289 -13.53 15.73 9.89
CA CYS A 289 -13.07 14.35 9.74
C CYS A 289 -14.15 13.46 9.11
N VAL A 290 -15.42 13.61 9.50
CA VAL A 290 -16.55 12.86 8.91
C VAL A 290 -16.67 13.15 7.42
N VAL A 291 -16.62 14.44 7.02
CA VAL A 291 -16.62 14.83 5.61
C VAL A 291 -15.38 14.30 4.89
N ALA A 292 -14.21 14.34 5.53
CA ALA A 292 -12.97 13.83 4.97
C ALA A 292 -13.01 12.31 4.76
N TYR A 293 -13.68 11.53 5.62
CA TYR A 293 -13.89 10.10 5.43
C TYR A 293 -14.73 9.80 4.18
N HIS A 294 -15.74 10.63 3.88
CA HIS A 294 -16.49 10.51 2.62
C HIS A 294 -15.65 10.91 1.40
N ALA A 295 -14.81 11.93 1.54
CA ALA A 295 -13.95 12.42 0.46
C ALA A 295 -12.66 11.58 0.25
N ALA A 296 -12.27 10.72 1.20
CA ALA A 296 -10.98 10.02 1.20
C ALA A 296 -10.73 9.14 -0.04
N PRO A 297 -11.69 8.36 -0.57
CA PRO A 297 -11.49 7.63 -1.82
C PRO A 297 -11.26 8.55 -3.03
N ALA A 298 -11.99 9.67 -3.10
CA ALA A 298 -11.82 10.64 -4.19
C ALA A 298 -10.47 11.38 -4.08
N LEU A 299 -10.04 11.72 -2.86
CA LEU A 299 -8.78 12.39 -2.61
C LEU A 299 -7.58 11.48 -2.91
N SER A 300 -7.59 10.24 -2.41
CA SER A 300 -6.53 9.25 -2.68
C SER A 300 -6.38 8.97 -4.17
N ARG A 301 -7.50 8.85 -4.91
CA ARG A 301 -7.49 8.72 -6.37
C ARG A 301 -6.84 9.91 -7.06
N ARG A 302 -7.18 11.14 -6.65
CA ARG A 302 -6.57 12.37 -7.18
C ARG A 302 -5.07 12.46 -6.87
N LEU A 303 -4.66 12.13 -5.65
CA LEU A 303 -3.26 12.11 -5.22
C LEU A 303 -2.42 11.07 -5.99
N ALA A 304 -3.02 9.95 -6.36
CA ALA A 304 -2.38 8.91 -7.15
C ALA A 304 -2.33 9.21 -8.67
N GLY A 305 -2.98 10.29 -9.13
CA GLY A 305 -3.03 10.63 -10.55
C GLY A 305 -4.02 9.80 -11.39
N ILE A 306 -4.88 8.99 -10.76
CA ILE A 306 -5.84 8.15 -11.47
C ILE A 306 -6.97 9.03 -12.03
N ARG A 307 -7.03 9.10 -13.36
CA ARG A 307 -8.08 9.80 -14.10
C ARG A 307 -9.32 8.92 -14.20
N LEU A 308 -10.50 9.50 -13.96
CA LEU A 308 -11.76 8.79 -14.17
C LEU A 308 -12.07 8.80 -15.67
N PRO A 309 -12.63 7.71 -16.20
CA PRO A 309 -13.14 7.72 -17.56
C PRO A 309 -14.28 8.75 -17.66
N VAL A 310 -14.13 9.72 -18.55
CA VAL A 310 -15.23 10.63 -18.91
C VAL A 310 -16.19 9.86 -19.82
N PHE A 311 -17.48 9.87 -19.51
CA PHE A 311 -18.47 9.27 -20.41
C PHE A 311 -18.80 10.26 -21.54
N PRO A 312 -19.05 9.76 -22.76
CA PRO A 312 -19.47 10.64 -23.86
C PRO A 312 -20.73 11.40 -23.47
N SER A 313 -20.84 12.65 -23.92
CA SER A 313 -22.12 13.36 -23.90
C SER A 313 -23.14 12.57 -24.72
N ALA A 314 -24.43 12.68 -24.37
CA ALA A 314 -25.53 11.99 -25.07
C ALA A 314 -25.58 12.26 -26.60
N THR A 315 -24.83 13.26 -27.07
CA THR A 315 -24.64 13.61 -28.48
C THR A 315 -23.70 12.67 -29.27
N SER A 316 -23.18 11.59 -28.69
CA SER A 316 -22.38 10.55 -29.37
C SER A 316 -21.16 11.06 -30.16
N ARG A 317 -20.69 12.28 -29.88
CA ARG A 317 -19.66 12.98 -30.68
C ARG A 317 -18.27 12.32 -30.62
N TRP A 318 -18.10 11.31 -29.77
CA TRP A 318 -16.81 10.66 -29.47
C TRP A 318 -16.93 9.13 -29.33
N VAL A 319 -17.93 8.50 -29.98
CA VAL A 319 -18.16 7.05 -29.89
C VAL A 319 -17.07 6.23 -30.60
N PHE A 320 -16.42 6.79 -31.62
CA PHE A 320 -15.47 6.08 -32.48
C PHE A 320 -14.02 6.56 -32.36
N GLU A 321 -13.72 7.52 -31.49
CA GLU A 321 -12.34 7.97 -31.26
C GLU A 321 -11.68 7.16 -30.13
N ALA A 322 -10.50 6.62 -30.41
CA ALA A 322 -9.66 5.97 -29.40
C ALA A 322 -9.23 7.03 -28.38
N ARG A 323 -9.64 6.86 -27.13
CA ARG A 323 -9.42 7.88 -26.11
C ARG A 323 -7.93 8.02 -25.79
N PRO A 324 -7.39 9.25 -25.65
CA PRO A 324 -6.03 9.47 -25.18
C PRO A 324 -5.81 8.98 -23.72
N ASP A 325 -6.88 8.72 -22.97
CA ASP A 325 -6.83 8.35 -21.55
C ASP A 325 -7.06 6.85 -21.27
N LEU A 326 -7.40 6.05 -22.29
CA LEU A 326 -7.43 4.58 -22.14
C LEU A 326 -6.09 4.00 -22.59
N PRO A 327 -5.64 2.88 -22.00
CA PRO A 327 -4.41 2.16 -22.38
C PRO A 327 -4.39 1.62 -23.82
N THR A 328 -5.30 2.09 -24.67
CA THR A 328 -5.47 1.76 -26.08
C THR A 328 -4.97 2.90 -26.98
N THR A 329 -4.21 3.88 -26.46
CA THR A 329 -3.69 4.95 -27.32
C THR A 329 -2.80 4.32 -28.39
N VAL A 330 -3.04 4.69 -29.63
CA VAL A 330 -2.31 4.14 -30.77
C VAL A 330 -1.09 5.02 -30.96
N VAL A 331 0.11 4.51 -30.66
CA VAL A 331 1.35 5.24 -30.91
C VAL A 331 1.86 4.83 -32.29
N VAL A 332 2.04 5.82 -33.17
CA VAL A 332 2.68 5.63 -34.48
C VAL A 332 4.17 5.91 -34.30
N SER A 333 4.97 4.88 -34.11
CA SER A 333 6.43 5.02 -34.19
C SER A 333 6.82 5.13 -35.66
N GLY A 334 7.34 6.28 -36.08
CA GLY A 334 8.11 6.42 -37.33
C GLY A 334 7.42 5.89 -38.61
N GLY A 335 6.16 6.23 -38.85
CA GLY A 335 5.47 5.89 -40.12
C GLY A 335 5.08 4.42 -40.30
N GLY A 336 5.20 3.57 -39.28
CA GLY A 336 4.70 2.20 -39.29
C GLY A 336 3.18 2.10 -39.03
N PRO A 337 2.57 0.92 -39.22
CA PRO A 337 1.17 0.70 -38.92
C PRO A 337 0.86 0.98 -37.44
N PRO A 338 -0.36 1.48 -37.14
CA PRO A 338 -0.76 1.86 -35.79
C PRO A 338 -0.61 0.71 -34.78
N THR A 339 0.23 0.89 -33.74
CA THR A 339 0.39 -0.06 -32.64
C THR A 339 -0.20 0.50 -31.35
N LEU A 340 -0.95 -0.33 -30.61
CA LEU A 340 -1.49 0.03 -29.28
C LEU A 340 -0.34 0.25 -28.29
N GLU A 341 -0.47 1.26 -27.43
CA GLU A 341 0.42 1.52 -26.29
C GLU A 341 0.47 0.25 -25.42
N GLY A 342 1.61 -0.43 -25.47
CA GLY A 342 1.77 -1.80 -24.99
C GLY A 342 1.63 -1.98 -23.46
N PRO A 343 2.11 -3.12 -22.92
CA PRO A 343 1.98 -3.50 -21.49
C PRO A 343 2.49 -2.49 -20.44
N ALA A 344 3.26 -1.47 -20.86
CA ALA A 344 3.70 -0.36 -20.00
C ALA A 344 2.55 0.47 -19.41
N SER A 345 1.46 0.68 -20.17
CA SER A 345 0.28 1.44 -19.71
C SER A 345 -0.44 0.72 -18.55
N VAL A 346 -0.52 -0.61 -18.60
CA VAL A 346 -1.10 -1.45 -17.54
C VAL A 346 -0.24 -1.42 -16.28
N ARG A 347 1.09 -1.49 -16.43
CA ARG A 347 2.04 -1.40 -15.31
C ARG A 347 1.91 -0.08 -14.57
N ASP A 348 1.78 1.03 -15.30
CA ASP A 348 1.60 2.36 -14.70
C ASP A 348 0.27 2.49 -13.95
N VAL A 349 -0.82 1.95 -14.49
CA VAL A 349 -2.12 1.92 -13.82
C VAL A 349 -2.04 1.10 -12.51
N LEU A 350 -1.35 -0.04 -12.52
CA LEU A 350 -1.14 -0.85 -11.32
C LEU A 350 -0.33 -0.09 -10.27
N LEU A 351 0.77 0.56 -10.66
CA LEU A 351 1.57 1.40 -9.76
C LEU A 351 0.75 2.55 -9.18
N GLN A 352 -0.08 3.21 -9.98
CA GLN A 352 -0.98 4.27 -9.50
C GLN A 352 -2.04 3.71 -8.53
N ALA A 353 -2.58 2.52 -8.80
CA ALA A 353 -3.53 1.86 -7.90
C ALA A 353 -2.90 1.51 -6.53
N GLU A 354 -1.67 1.02 -6.52
CA GLU A 354 -0.91 0.77 -5.30
C GLU A 354 -0.65 2.07 -4.51
N ARG A 355 -0.28 3.15 -5.22
CA ARG A 355 -0.15 4.48 -4.61
C ARG A 355 -1.47 4.95 -4.02
N ALA A 356 -2.59 4.84 -4.73
CA ALA A 356 -3.92 5.21 -4.24
C ALA A 356 -4.29 4.45 -2.96
N ARG A 357 -4.05 3.14 -2.94
CA ARG A 357 -4.26 2.29 -1.76
C ARG A 357 -3.45 2.78 -0.56
N SER A 358 -2.17 3.12 -0.78
CA SER A 358 -1.30 3.60 0.29
C SER A 358 -1.71 4.98 0.81
N PHE A 359 -2.08 5.92 -0.07
CA PHE A 359 -2.63 7.23 0.31
C PHE A 359 -3.92 7.07 1.12
N LEU A 360 -4.84 6.24 0.64
CA LEU A 360 -6.11 5.98 1.32
C LEU A 360 -5.90 5.43 2.73
N SER A 361 -5.02 4.44 2.88
CA SER A 361 -4.70 3.85 4.20
C SER A 361 -4.11 4.88 5.15
N GLY A 362 -3.24 5.78 4.65
CA GLY A 362 -2.70 6.90 5.41
C GLY A 362 -3.76 7.92 5.83
N LEU A 363 -4.66 8.31 4.93
CA LEU A 363 -5.78 9.19 5.22
C LEU A 363 -6.67 8.60 6.33
N LEU A 364 -7.06 7.33 6.21
CA LEU A 364 -7.93 6.67 7.19
C LEU A 364 -7.27 6.58 8.58
N ALA A 365 -5.98 6.24 8.63
CA ALA A 365 -5.23 6.18 9.87
C ALA A 365 -5.10 7.57 10.52
N GLY A 366 -4.74 8.60 9.74
CA GLY A 366 -4.60 9.98 10.23
C GLY A 366 -5.91 10.56 10.74
N LEU A 367 -7.00 10.38 9.98
CA LEU A 367 -8.35 10.77 10.42
C LEU A 367 -8.78 10.00 11.67
N GLY A 368 -8.42 8.73 11.78
CA GLY A 368 -8.76 7.90 12.93
C GLY A 368 -8.13 8.42 14.22
N VAL A 369 -6.84 8.75 14.16
CA VAL A 369 -6.14 9.40 15.29
C VAL A 369 -6.82 10.71 15.67
N MET A 370 -7.16 11.55 14.69
CA MET A 370 -7.82 12.84 14.95
C MET A 370 -9.19 12.67 15.62
N VAL A 371 -10.03 11.76 15.13
CA VAL A 371 -11.35 11.52 15.72
C VAL A 371 -11.24 10.92 17.13
N VAL A 372 -10.32 9.99 17.36
CA VAL A 372 -10.06 9.43 18.71
C VAL A 372 -9.69 10.56 19.68
N VAL A 373 -8.74 11.41 19.30
CA VAL A 373 -8.29 12.53 20.16
C VAL A 373 -9.43 13.51 20.41
N CYS A 374 -10.18 13.91 19.37
CA CYS A 374 -11.28 14.87 19.52
C CYS A 374 -12.43 14.30 20.37
N MET A 375 -12.85 13.06 20.13
CA MET A 375 -13.93 12.42 20.88
C MET A 375 -13.57 12.21 22.34
N THR A 376 -12.36 11.72 22.59
CA THR A 376 -11.86 11.55 23.95
C THR A 376 -11.82 12.89 24.67
N SER A 377 -11.37 13.95 23.99
CA SER A 377 -11.29 15.31 24.56
C SER A 377 -12.66 15.97 24.78
N LEU A 378 -13.66 15.70 23.93
CA LEU A 378 -15.02 16.22 24.08
C LEU A 378 -15.80 15.53 25.20
N CYS A 379 -15.53 14.25 25.47
CA CYS A 379 -16.22 13.47 26.49
C CYS A 379 -15.65 13.76 27.89
N ASP A 380 -15.88 14.97 28.39
CA ASP A 380 -15.43 15.39 29.71
C ASP A 380 -16.48 15.05 30.79
N PRO A 381 -16.13 14.18 31.76
CA PRO A 381 -17.01 13.76 32.82
C PRO A 381 -17.31 14.82 33.88
N HIS A 382 -16.74 16.01 33.86
CA HIS A 382 -17.08 17.06 34.83
C HIS A 382 -18.14 18.04 34.29
N THR A 383 -18.37 18.05 32.97
CA THR A 383 -19.35 18.94 32.32
C THR A 383 -20.80 18.68 32.76
N GLY A 384 -21.70 19.67 32.66
CA GLY A 384 -23.11 19.47 33.03
C GLY A 384 -23.91 18.61 32.02
N GLN A 385 -23.50 18.61 30.75
CA GLN A 385 -24.21 17.96 29.63
C GLN A 385 -23.47 16.71 29.13
N ARG A 386 -22.94 15.88 30.05
CA ARG A 386 -22.06 14.72 29.77
C ARG A 386 -22.65 13.71 28.79
N TRP A 387 -23.98 13.58 28.80
CA TRP A 387 -24.70 12.63 27.96
C TRP A 387 -24.58 12.97 26.46
N LEU A 388 -24.51 14.26 26.10
CA LEU A 388 -24.47 14.72 24.72
C LEU A 388 -23.18 14.29 23.96
N PRO A 389 -21.96 14.57 24.46
CA PRO A 389 -20.74 14.10 23.81
C PRO A 389 -20.59 12.57 23.83
N LEU A 390 -21.15 11.87 24.84
CA LEU A 390 -21.18 10.41 24.86
C LEU A 390 -22.03 9.83 23.72
N ILE A 391 -23.21 10.40 23.47
CA ILE A 391 -24.06 10.00 22.34
C ILE A 391 -23.35 10.29 21.00
N LEU A 392 -22.70 11.46 20.89
CA LEU A 392 -21.91 11.81 19.70
C LEU A 392 -20.76 10.81 19.45
N ALA A 393 -20.04 10.41 20.51
CA ALA A 393 -18.97 9.41 20.42
C ALA A 393 -19.50 8.03 20.03
N GLY A 394 -20.65 7.63 20.59
CA GLY A 394 -21.33 6.38 20.24
C GLY A 394 -21.74 6.33 18.76
N PHE A 395 -22.39 7.38 18.26
CA PHE A 395 -22.76 7.47 16.84
C PHE A 395 -21.55 7.50 15.91
N THR A 396 -20.49 8.21 16.29
CA THR A 396 -19.26 8.27 15.48
C THR A 396 -18.54 6.93 15.44
N SER A 397 -18.44 6.24 16.58
CA SER A 397 -17.89 4.88 16.64
C SER A 397 -18.72 3.90 15.81
N GLY A 398 -20.04 3.92 15.96
CA GLY A 398 -20.96 3.08 15.18
C GLY A 398 -20.85 3.33 13.67
N PHE A 399 -20.79 4.60 13.26
CA PHE A 399 -20.56 4.99 11.87
C PHE A 399 -19.25 4.41 11.33
N LEU A 400 -18.12 4.61 12.03
CA LEU A 400 -16.81 4.13 11.56
C LEU A 400 -16.74 2.61 11.48
N LEU A 401 -17.33 1.91 12.46
CA LEU A 401 -17.38 0.45 12.47
C LEU A 401 -18.14 -0.10 11.26
N LEU A 402 -19.31 0.46 10.96
CA LEU A 402 -20.14 0.05 9.83
C LEU A 402 -19.51 0.45 8.49
N ARG A 403 -18.89 1.64 8.43
CA ARG A 403 -18.19 2.16 7.26
C ARG A 403 -17.03 1.27 6.82
N GLY A 404 -16.44 0.50 7.73
CA GLY A 404 -15.41 -0.50 7.41
C GLY A 404 -15.84 -1.50 6.32
N ARG A 405 -17.15 -1.75 6.17
CA ARG A 405 -17.74 -2.62 5.13
C ARG A 405 -17.65 -2.05 3.72
N SER A 406 -17.50 -0.73 3.57
CA SER A 406 -17.39 -0.08 2.26
C SER A 406 -16.02 -0.28 1.59
N TYR A 407 -15.02 -0.73 2.35
CA TYR A 407 -13.66 -0.92 1.85
C TYR A 407 -13.38 -2.39 1.56
N VAL A 408 -12.76 -2.65 0.40
CA VAL A 408 -12.36 -4.01 -0.03
C VAL A 408 -11.05 -4.45 0.63
N ASP A 409 -10.14 -3.51 0.91
CA ASP A 409 -8.85 -3.81 1.54
C ASP A 409 -9.01 -4.09 3.03
N ARG A 410 -8.58 -5.29 3.46
CA ARG A 410 -8.66 -5.74 4.86
C ARG A 410 -8.03 -4.76 5.85
N TRP A 411 -6.89 -4.15 5.49
CA TRP A 411 -6.19 -3.25 6.39
C TRP A 411 -6.99 -1.96 6.61
N GLN A 412 -7.65 -1.45 5.58
CA GLN A 412 -8.49 -0.25 5.67
C GLN A 412 -9.74 -0.52 6.52
N SER A 413 -10.41 -1.65 6.31
CA SER A 413 -11.54 -2.06 7.14
C SER A 413 -11.14 -2.29 8.61
N ILE A 414 -9.99 -2.93 8.85
CA ILE A 414 -9.45 -3.13 10.21
C ILE A 414 -9.11 -1.78 10.87
N THR A 415 -8.52 -0.82 10.14
CA THR A 415 -8.23 0.50 10.72
C THR A 415 -9.48 1.24 11.16
N LEU A 416 -10.57 1.17 10.39
CA LEU A 416 -11.85 1.79 10.74
C LEU A 416 -12.51 1.11 11.95
N ALA A 417 -12.56 -0.22 11.95
CA ALA A 417 -13.08 -0.99 13.09
C ALA A 417 -12.25 -0.76 14.36
N GLY A 418 -10.92 -0.77 14.23
CA GLY A 418 -10.00 -0.47 15.33
C GLY A 418 -10.19 0.95 15.85
N THR A 419 -10.34 1.93 14.97
CA THR A 419 -10.62 3.33 15.37
C THR A 419 -11.92 3.41 16.17
N ALA A 420 -13.00 2.75 15.70
CA ALA A 420 -14.28 2.73 16.40
C ALA A 420 -14.15 2.17 17.83
N VAL A 421 -13.44 1.05 18.00
CA VAL A 421 -13.20 0.44 19.31
C VAL A 421 -12.32 1.33 20.19
N ILE A 422 -11.25 1.91 19.63
CA ILE A 422 -10.33 2.80 20.35
C ILE A 422 -11.06 4.06 20.84
N ILE A 423 -12.00 4.63 20.08
CA ILE A 423 -12.83 5.77 20.55
C ILE A 423 -13.56 5.39 21.83
N VAL A 424 -14.26 4.25 21.85
CA VAL A 424 -15.02 3.81 23.03
C VAL A 424 -14.08 3.53 24.19
N ALA A 425 -12.99 2.80 23.95
CA ALA A 425 -12.00 2.49 24.98
C ALA A 425 -11.39 3.75 25.59
N ALA A 426 -10.97 4.72 24.76
CA ALA A 426 -10.34 5.96 25.23
C ALA A 426 -11.32 6.84 26.04
N VAL A 427 -12.58 6.96 25.58
CA VAL A 427 -13.63 7.69 26.31
C VAL A 427 -13.91 7.04 27.66
N VAL A 428 -14.09 5.72 27.69
CA VAL A 428 -14.43 4.99 28.91
C VAL A 428 -13.25 5.00 29.89
N VAL A 429 -12.02 4.80 29.43
CA VAL A 429 -10.80 4.93 30.26
C VAL A 429 -10.68 6.35 30.82
N ARG A 430 -10.94 7.40 30.04
CA ARG A 430 -10.96 8.78 30.54
C ARG A 430 -11.95 8.95 31.70
N TYR A 431 -13.16 8.39 31.59
CA TYR A 431 -14.15 8.42 32.66
C TYR A 431 -13.67 7.70 33.93
N ALA A 432 -13.00 6.55 33.80
CA ALA A 432 -12.43 5.85 34.96
C ALA A 432 -11.38 6.70 35.68
N LEU A 433 -10.48 7.31 34.93
CA LEU A 433 -9.37 8.11 35.45
C LEU A 433 -9.86 9.40 36.12
N GLU A 434 -10.84 10.08 35.54
CA GLU A 434 -11.30 11.37 36.06
C GLU A 434 -12.32 11.22 37.20
N LEU A 435 -13.27 10.25 37.15
CA LEU A 435 -14.21 10.04 38.26
C LEU A 435 -13.57 9.36 39.47
N SER A 436 -12.56 8.51 39.27
CA SER A 436 -11.86 7.79 40.33
C SER A 436 -12.77 7.00 41.28
N SER A 437 -13.97 6.58 40.83
CA SER A 437 -14.98 5.93 41.70
C SER A 437 -15.04 4.42 41.46
N PRO A 438 -15.28 3.58 42.49
CA PRO A 438 -15.33 2.11 42.32
C PRO A 438 -16.34 1.64 41.28
N LEU A 439 -17.51 2.31 41.21
CA LEU A 439 -18.55 2.04 40.22
C LEU A 439 -18.09 2.40 38.79
N SER A 440 -17.42 3.54 38.61
CA SER A 440 -16.90 3.91 37.28
C SER A 440 -15.86 2.91 36.79
N VAL A 441 -14.93 2.48 37.65
CA VAL A 441 -13.89 1.51 37.29
C VAL A 441 -14.48 0.14 36.95
N SER A 442 -15.49 -0.34 37.70
CA SER A 442 -16.11 -1.63 37.42
C SER A 442 -16.90 -1.64 36.11
N VAL A 443 -17.65 -0.57 35.82
CA VAL A 443 -18.37 -0.40 34.53
C VAL A 443 -17.37 -0.33 33.37
N VAL A 444 -16.28 0.41 33.55
CA VAL A 444 -15.22 0.56 32.53
C VAL A 444 -14.56 -0.78 32.24
N ALA A 445 -14.17 -1.52 33.28
CA ALA A 445 -13.60 -2.86 33.14
C ALA A 445 -14.57 -3.81 32.40
N ALA A 446 -15.86 -3.76 32.73
CA ALA A 446 -16.87 -4.55 32.04
C ALA A 446 -16.98 -4.17 30.55
N ILE A 447 -17.04 -2.89 30.20
CA ILE A 447 -17.13 -2.44 28.80
C ILE A 447 -15.86 -2.85 28.01
N LEU A 448 -14.67 -2.67 28.60
CA LEU A 448 -13.40 -2.99 27.95
C LEU A 448 -13.24 -4.49 27.65
N VAL A 449 -13.91 -5.37 28.40
CA VAL A 449 -13.91 -6.82 28.14
C VAL A 449 -15.06 -7.23 27.23
N LEU A 450 -16.28 -6.79 27.55
CA LEU A 450 -17.50 -7.23 26.87
C LEU A 450 -17.58 -6.73 25.43
N LEU A 451 -17.11 -5.50 25.14
CA LEU A 451 -17.19 -4.95 23.79
C LEU A 451 -16.28 -5.69 22.79
N PRO A 452 -14.98 -5.94 23.10
CA PRO A 452 -14.16 -6.82 22.27
C PRO A 452 -14.67 -8.27 22.21
N ALA A 453 -15.21 -8.80 23.31
CA ALA A 453 -15.79 -10.15 23.32
C ALA A 453 -17.01 -10.27 22.39
N ALA A 454 -17.90 -9.26 22.39
CA ALA A 454 -19.01 -9.18 21.45
C ALA A 454 -18.52 -9.04 20.00
N GLY A 455 -17.47 -8.24 19.77
CA GLY A 455 -16.81 -8.12 18.47
C GLY A 455 -16.22 -9.45 17.98
N LEU A 456 -15.59 -10.23 18.86
CA LEU A 456 -15.06 -11.56 18.56
C LEU A 456 -16.19 -12.55 18.24
N ALA A 457 -17.27 -12.55 19.03
CA ALA A 457 -18.44 -13.39 18.76
C ALA A 457 -19.09 -13.07 17.41
N ALA A 458 -19.21 -11.77 17.08
CA ALA A 458 -19.69 -11.32 15.78
C ALA A 458 -18.73 -11.73 14.65
N ALA A 459 -17.42 -11.59 14.84
CA ALA A 459 -16.42 -11.99 13.85
C ALA A 459 -16.43 -13.50 13.57
N ALA A 460 -16.75 -14.33 14.56
CA ALA A 460 -16.88 -15.78 14.38
C ALA A 460 -18.14 -16.18 13.60
N HIS A 461 -19.25 -15.44 13.75
CA HIS A 461 -20.53 -15.77 13.12
C HIS A 461 -20.71 -15.13 11.74
N VAL A 462 -20.42 -13.83 11.61
CA VAL A 462 -20.80 -13.02 10.44
C VAL A 462 -20.23 -13.55 9.10
N PRO A 463 -18.95 -13.93 8.98
CA PRO A 463 -18.40 -14.42 7.71
C PRO A 463 -18.98 -15.76 7.27
N ASN A 464 -19.45 -16.57 8.22
CA ASN A 464 -19.92 -17.94 7.96
C ASN A 464 -21.43 -18.00 7.64
N THR A 465 -22.12 -16.85 7.65
CA THR A 465 -23.57 -16.78 7.42
C THR A 465 -23.90 -16.06 6.12
N ILE A 466 -24.74 -16.70 5.30
CA ILE A 466 -25.28 -16.08 4.08
C ILE A 466 -26.42 -15.14 4.47
N TYR A 467 -26.17 -13.84 4.37
CA TYR A 467 -27.18 -12.82 4.67
C TYR A 467 -28.06 -12.50 3.46
N SER A 468 -29.36 -12.34 3.71
CA SER A 468 -30.31 -11.86 2.70
C SER A 468 -30.00 -10.43 2.25
N PRO A 469 -30.35 -10.04 1.01
CA PRO A 469 -30.18 -8.67 0.52
C PRO A 469 -30.88 -7.62 1.41
N LEU A 470 -32.05 -7.96 1.97
CA LEU A 470 -32.78 -7.10 2.90
C LEU A 470 -31.98 -6.81 4.17
N PHE A 471 -31.34 -7.84 4.76
CA PHE A 471 -30.50 -7.65 5.94
C PHE A 471 -29.29 -6.75 5.64
N ARG A 472 -28.64 -6.94 4.49
CA ARG A 472 -27.53 -6.06 4.07
C ARG A 472 -27.99 -4.61 3.92
N LYS A 473 -29.20 -4.38 3.39
CA LYS A 473 -29.78 -3.04 3.25
C LYS A 473 -30.14 -2.44 4.61
N PHE A 474 -30.66 -3.25 5.54
CA PHE A 474 -30.95 -2.81 6.90
C PHE A 474 -29.69 -2.34 7.65
N VAL A 475 -28.57 -3.06 7.50
CA VAL A 475 -27.27 -2.63 8.07
C VAL A 475 -26.80 -1.30 7.46
N GLU A 476 -27.01 -1.10 6.16
CA GLU A 476 -26.72 0.18 5.50
C GLU A 476 -27.59 1.33 6.05
N TRP A 477 -28.87 1.06 6.35
CA TRP A 477 -29.75 2.03 7.00
C TRP A 477 -29.29 2.37 8.42
N ILE A 478 -28.79 1.39 9.17
CA ILE A 478 -28.18 1.65 10.48
C ILE A 478 -26.93 2.54 10.33
N GLU A 479 -26.10 2.32 9.30
CA GLU A 479 -24.95 3.19 9.03
C GLU A 479 -25.39 4.64 8.82
N TYR A 480 -26.44 4.87 8.03
CA TYR A 480 -27.00 6.21 7.83
C TYR A 480 -27.64 6.80 9.09
N LEU A 481 -28.31 5.96 9.90
CA LEU A 481 -28.84 6.36 11.20
C LEU A 481 -27.72 6.74 12.18
N CYS A 482 -26.54 6.12 12.07
CA CYS A 482 -25.38 6.51 12.86
C CYS A 482 -24.73 7.80 12.35
N LEU A 483 -24.75 8.03 11.05
CA LEU A 483 -24.13 9.20 10.41
C LEU A 483 -24.96 10.49 10.61
N MET A 484 -26.27 10.43 10.38
CA MET A 484 -27.14 11.62 10.36
C MET A 484 -27.09 12.44 11.66
N PRO A 485 -27.20 11.84 12.86
CA PRO A 485 -27.21 12.59 14.12
C PRO A 485 -25.91 13.31 14.44
N ILE A 486 -24.77 12.90 13.86
CA ILE A 486 -23.46 13.47 14.19
C ILE A 486 -23.44 14.99 13.96
N PHE A 487 -24.03 15.46 12.85
CA PHE A 487 -24.10 16.89 12.52
C PHE A 487 -24.94 17.71 13.51
N PRO A 488 -26.24 17.41 13.74
CA PRO A 488 -27.03 18.18 14.68
C PRO A 488 -26.53 18.05 16.13
N LEU A 489 -26.03 16.89 16.54
CA LEU A 489 -25.47 16.71 17.89
C LEU A 489 -24.20 17.56 18.09
N ALA A 490 -23.30 17.61 17.10
CA ALA A 490 -22.13 18.47 17.16
C ALA A 490 -22.51 19.95 17.20
N LEU A 491 -23.46 20.39 16.37
CA LEU A 491 -23.95 21.78 16.36
C LEU A 491 -24.63 22.15 17.69
N TRP A 492 -25.34 21.21 18.31
CA TRP A 492 -25.89 21.39 19.65
C TRP A 492 -24.78 21.54 20.69
N LEU A 493 -23.77 20.66 20.67
CA LEU A 493 -22.63 20.72 21.58
C LEU A 493 -21.84 22.04 21.44
N MET A 494 -21.84 22.62 20.23
CA MET A 494 -21.27 23.94 19.93
C MET A 494 -22.13 25.13 20.39
N ASN A 495 -23.30 24.89 21.00
CA ASN A 495 -24.30 25.89 21.35
C ASN A 495 -24.83 26.72 20.16
N VAL A 496 -24.76 26.19 18.93
CA VAL A 496 -25.23 26.91 17.73
C VAL A 496 -26.74 27.13 17.78
N TYR A 497 -27.52 26.14 18.20
CA TYR A 497 -28.97 26.29 18.33
C TYR A 497 -29.37 27.30 19.41
N ALA A 498 -28.63 27.36 20.51
CA ALA A 498 -28.84 28.39 21.53
C ALA A 498 -28.52 29.77 20.96
N ALA A 499 -27.41 29.92 20.23
CA ALA A 499 -27.05 31.17 19.58
C ALA A 499 -28.09 31.65 18.55
N ILE A 500 -28.74 30.73 17.83
CA ILE A 500 -29.84 31.07 16.91
C ILE A 500 -31.11 31.48 17.67
N ARG A 501 -31.42 30.82 18.79
CA ARG A 501 -32.62 31.11 19.60
C ARG A 501 -32.57 32.45 20.33
N TYR A 502 -31.37 32.87 20.77
CA TYR A 502 -31.16 34.07 21.59
C TYR A 502 -30.59 35.26 20.79
N ARG A 503 -30.46 35.12 19.47
CA ARG A 503 -30.28 36.24 18.53
C ARG A 503 -31.65 36.74 18.10
#